data_AF-A0A8B7KC41-F1
#
_entry.id   AF-A0A8B7KC41-F1
#
_cell.length_a   1.000
_cell.length_b   1.000
_cell.length_c   1.000
_cell.angle_alpha   90.00
_cell.angle_beta   90.00
_cell.angle_gamma   90.00
#
_symmetry.space_group_name_H-M   'P 1'
#
loop_
_entity.id
_entity.type
_entity.pdbx_description
1 polymer ?
#
loop_
_entity_poly.entity_id
_entity_poly.type
_entity_poly.pdbx_seq_one_letter_code
_entity_poly.pdbx_strand_id
1 'polypeptide(L)'
;MLLAPRGRAWATLLKLAFAARTMAGVSELESALQMEPAAFKALYSAEKPKLEDENLIFFCQMGKRGLQATHLARGLGYKGARNYAGAYREWFQKEG
;
A
#
# COMPACT_ATOMS: atom_id res chain seq x y z
N MET A 1 -9.94 9.55 -4.52
CA MET A 1 -9.91 8.15 -5.01
C MET A 1 -8.97 8.11 -6.19
N LEU A 2 -7.95 7.25 -6.17
CA LEU A 2 -7.06 7.07 -7.33
C LEU A 2 -7.76 6.18 -8.37
N LEU A 3 -7.61 6.51 -9.65
CA LEU A 3 -8.00 5.65 -10.77
C LEU A 3 -6.86 4.69 -11.10
N ALA A 4 -7.18 3.54 -11.71
CA ALA A 4 -6.17 2.61 -12.20
C ALA A 4 -5.17 3.35 -13.12
N PRO A 5 -3.84 3.27 -12.87
CA PRO A 5 -2.85 3.83 -13.77
C PRO A 5 -2.77 2.96 -15.03
N ARG A 6 -2.91 3.58 -16.21
CA ARG A 6 -2.81 2.90 -17.52
C ARG A 6 -1.32 2.72 -17.91
N GLY A 7 -0.95 1.54 -18.40
CA GLY A 7 0.33 1.28 -19.08
C GLY A 7 1.59 1.21 -18.18
N ARG A 8 2.77 1.62 -18.72
CA ARG A 8 4.11 1.53 -18.08
C ARG A 8 4.21 2.20 -16.69
N ALA A 9 3.25 3.02 -16.30
CA ALA A 9 3.11 3.58 -14.96
C ALA A 9 2.88 2.50 -13.88
N TRP A 10 2.51 1.27 -14.26
CA TRP A 10 2.37 0.14 -13.34
C TRP A 10 3.71 -0.38 -12.79
N ALA A 11 4.80 -0.30 -13.55
CA ALA A 11 6.14 -0.64 -13.03
C ALA A 11 6.58 0.35 -11.93
N THR A 12 6.10 1.59 -12.00
CA THR A 12 6.24 2.60 -10.94
C THR A 12 5.30 2.34 -9.77
N LEU A 13 4.12 1.74 -10.00
CA LEU A 13 3.24 1.27 -8.92
C LEU A 13 3.78 0.04 -8.20
N LEU A 14 4.51 -0.84 -8.89
CA LEU A 14 5.22 -1.98 -8.30
C LEU A 14 6.31 -1.52 -7.32
N LYS A 15 6.91 -0.33 -7.53
CA LYS A 15 7.83 0.28 -6.55
C LYS A 15 7.11 0.80 -5.29
N LEU A 16 5.78 0.93 -5.33
CA LEU A 16 4.91 1.42 -4.25
C LEU A 16 3.87 0.38 -3.79
N ALA A 17 3.99 -0.87 -4.27
CA ALA A 17 3.09 -1.97 -3.97
C ALA A 17 3.51 -2.72 -2.70
N PHE A 18 3.73 -1.99 -1.61
CA PHE A 18 3.95 -2.59 -0.29
C PHE A 18 2.73 -3.38 0.22
N ALA A 19 1.53 -3.13 -0.32
CA ALA A 19 0.29 -3.54 0.32
C ALA A 19 -0.31 -4.89 -0.13
N ALA A 20 0.17 -5.53 -1.20
CA ALA A 20 -0.63 -6.58 -1.85
C ALA A 20 -0.05 -8.00 -1.87
N ARG A 21 1.25 -8.20 -1.58
CA ARG A 21 1.82 -9.56 -1.55
C ARG A 21 1.93 -10.15 -0.13
N THR A 22 1.95 -9.34 0.92
CA THR A 22 2.31 -9.81 2.27
C THR A 22 1.46 -9.30 3.43
N MET A 23 0.44 -8.44 3.26
CA MET A 23 -0.38 -8.05 4.42
C MET A 23 -1.41 -9.14 4.74
N ALA A 24 -1.09 -10.03 5.67
CA ALA A 24 -2.01 -11.02 6.22
C ALA A 24 -3.17 -10.39 6.99
N GLY A 25 -3.08 -9.09 7.33
CA GLY A 25 -4.18 -8.31 7.90
C GLY A 25 -3.82 -6.84 8.12
N VAL A 26 -4.84 -6.01 8.38
CA VAL A 26 -4.64 -4.60 8.80
C VAL A 26 -3.86 -4.53 10.13
N SER A 27 -3.97 -5.57 10.97
CA SER A 27 -3.24 -5.69 12.24
C SER A 27 -1.72 -5.83 12.06
N GLU A 28 -1.26 -6.52 11.01
CA GLU A 28 0.16 -6.64 10.71
C GLU A 28 0.75 -5.32 10.22
N LEU A 29 -0.03 -4.54 9.47
CA LEU A 29 0.40 -3.25 8.93
C LEU A 29 0.85 -2.27 10.02
N GLU A 30 0.15 -2.23 11.15
CA GLU A 30 0.51 -1.34 12.25
C GLU A 30 1.91 -1.66 12.78
N SER A 31 2.17 -2.94 13.06
CA SER A 31 3.48 -3.41 13.50
C SER A 31 4.56 -3.14 12.44
N ALA A 32 4.24 -3.34 11.16
CA ALA A 32 5.14 -3.08 10.04
C ALA A 32 5.50 -1.58 9.90
N LEU A 33 4.56 -0.67 10.13
CA LEU A 33 4.83 0.77 10.05
C LEU A 33 5.56 1.30 11.28
N GLN A 34 5.51 0.59 12.41
CA GLN A 34 6.18 1.01 13.66
C GLN A 34 7.55 0.38 13.88
N MET A 35 7.91 -0.73 13.21
CA MET A 35 9.21 -1.37 13.38
C MET A 35 10.38 -0.55 12.82
N GLU A 36 11.60 -0.88 13.25
CA GLU A 36 12.83 -0.26 12.74
C GLU A 36 13.04 -0.51 11.23
N PRO A 37 13.60 0.45 10.46
CA PRO A 37 13.79 0.30 9.02
C PRO A 37 14.58 -0.94 8.61
N ALA A 38 15.60 -1.33 9.40
CA ALA A 38 16.40 -2.52 9.14
C ALA A 38 15.59 -3.82 9.30
N ALA A 39 14.72 -3.88 10.33
CA ALA A 39 13.83 -5.02 10.56
C ALA A 39 12.78 -5.12 9.44
N PHE A 40 12.22 -3.99 9.03
CA PHE A 40 11.29 -3.92 7.92
C PHE A 40 11.93 -4.42 6.62
N LYS A 41 13.15 -3.98 6.32
CA LYS A 41 13.90 -4.43 5.15
C LYS A 41 14.22 -5.92 5.19
N ALA A 42 14.57 -6.46 6.35
CA ALA A 42 14.81 -7.90 6.50
C ALA A 42 13.54 -8.73 6.27
N LEU A 43 12.39 -8.28 6.78
CA LEU A 43 11.13 -9.02 6.71
C LEU A 43 10.44 -8.91 5.34
N TYR A 44 10.43 -7.71 4.77
CA TYR A 44 9.69 -7.41 3.53
C TYR A 44 10.59 -7.29 2.30
N SER A 45 11.91 -7.44 2.45
CA SER A 45 12.89 -7.28 1.37
C SER A 45 12.81 -5.94 0.64
N ALA A 46 12.35 -4.88 1.33
CA ALA A 46 12.10 -3.58 0.74
C ALA A 46 12.24 -2.45 1.77
N GLU A 47 12.52 -1.24 1.30
CA GLU A 47 12.79 -0.08 2.16
C GLU A 47 11.54 0.38 2.91
N LYS A 48 11.67 0.69 4.20
CA LYS A 48 10.54 1.22 4.98
C LYS A 48 10.08 2.56 4.39
N PRO A 49 8.77 2.74 4.13
CA PRO A 49 8.25 4.04 3.70
C PRO A 49 8.54 5.14 4.72
N LYS A 50 8.83 6.34 4.23
CA LYS A 50 9.01 7.54 5.04
C LYS A 50 7.67 8.22 5.29
N LEU A 51 7.59 9.03 6.35
CA LEU A 51 6.36 9.75 6.69
C LEU A 51 5.99 10.81 5.63
N GLU A 52 7.01 11.32 4.94
CA GLU A 52 6.90 12.36 3.90
C GLU A 52 6.59 11.79 2.51
N ASP A 53 6.62 10.46 2.32
CA ASP A 53 6.37 9.85 1.02
C ASP A 53 4.95 10.19 0.54
N GLU A 54 4.84 10.80 -0.64
CA GLU A 54 3.59 11.38 -1.15
C GLU A 54 2.57 10.35 -1.69
N ASN A 55 3.05 9.14 -2.02
CA ASN A 55 2.31 8.15 -2.79
C ASN A 55 2.35 6.75 -2.15
N LEU A 56 2.01 6.65 -0.86
CA LEU A 56 1.87 5.36 -0.20
C LEU A 56 0.47 4.78 -0.48
N ILE A 57 0.37 3.93 -1.50
CA ILE A 57 -0.92 3.43 -2.01
C ILE A 57 -1.27 2.09 -1.35
N PHE A 58 -2.41 2.06 -0.66
CA PHE A 58 -2.97 0.85 -0.08
C PHE A 58 -4.16 0.35 -0.91
N PHE A 59 -4.20 -0.96 -1.11
CA PHE A 59 -5.33 -1.65 -1.74
C PHE A 59 -5.42 -3.08 -1.20
N CYS A 60 -6.55 -3.73 -1.45
CA CYS A 60 -6.69 -5.16 -1.20
C CYS A 60 -7.40 -5.83 -2.38
N GLN A 61 -8.04 -6.97 -2.17
CA GLN A 61 -8.78 -7.64 -3.25
C GLN A 61 -10.10 -6.93 -3.62
N MET A 62 -10.83 -6.42 -2.61
CA MET A 62 -12.19 -5.86 -2.77
C MET A 62 -12.35 -4.42 -2.25
N GLY A 63 -11.28 -3.77 -1.79
CA GLY A 63 -11.26 -2.36 -1.38
C GLY A 63 -11.38 -2.09 0.12
N LYS A 64 -12.16 -2.87 0.88
CA LYS A 64 -12.43 -2.60 2.32
C LYS A 64 -11.16 -2.50 3.18
N ARG A 65 -10.28 -3.49 3.09
CA ARG A 65 -9.01 -3.51 3.86
C ARG A 65 -8.04 -2.41 3.43
N GLY A 66 -8.03 -2.02 2.14
CA GLY A 66 -7.20 -0.91 1.65
C GLY A 66 -7.59 0.43 2.27
N LEU A 67 -8.89 0.64 2.49
CA LEU A 67 -9.39 1.82 3.20
C LEU A 67 -8.93 1.83 4.65
N GLN A 68 -9.11 0.73 5.38
CA GLN A 68 -8.68 0.61 6.78
C GLN A 68 -7.17 0.82 6.93
N ALA A 69 -6.37 0.20 6.07
CA ALA A 69 -4.92 0.38 6.02
C ALA A 69 -4.52 1.85 5.80
N THR A 70 -5.23 2.55 4.91
CA THR A 70 -5.00 3.98 4.66
C THR A 70 -5.28 4.81 5.90
N HIS A 71 -6.39 4.56 6.61
CA HIS A 71 -6.71 5.27 7.85
C HIS A 71 -5.67 5.03 8.93
N LEU A 72 -5.22 3.78 9.08
CA LEU A 72 -4.19 3.40 10.04
C LEU A 72 -2.87 4.12 9.75
N ALA A 73 -2.39 4.06 8.51
CA ALA A 73 -1.15 4.73 8.11
C ALA A 73 -1.21 6.26 8.33
N ARG A 74 -2.35 6.89 8.04
CA ARG A 74 -2.56 8.31 8.34
C ARG A 74 -2.51 8.61 9.83
N GLY A 75 -3.09 7.75 10.66
CA GLY A 75 -3.02 7.86 12.12
C GLY A 75 -1.59 7.79 12.66
N LEU A 76 -0.72 7.03 11.99
CA LEU A 76 0.71 6.94 12.27
C LEU A 76 1.56 8.08 11.66
N GLY A 77 0.94 9.03 10.97
CA GLY A 77 1.61 10.22 10.43
C GLY A 77 2.05 10.12 8.96
N TYR A 78 1.73 9.04 8.25
CA TYR A 78 2.02 8.91 6.82
C TYR A 78 1.09 9.79 5.99
N LYS A 79 1.58 10.98 5.59
CA LYS A 79 0.76 12.02 4.96
C LYS A 79 0.31 11.65 3.55
N GLY A 80 1.16 10.95 2.79
CA GLY A 80 0.84 10.50 1.43
C GLY A 80 0.10 9.18 1.35
N ALA A 81 -0.45 8.68 2.46
CA ALA A 81 -1.27 7.46 2.46
C ALA A 81 -2.58 7.65 1.68
N ARG A 82 -2.78 6.81 0.66
CA ARG A 82 -3.91 6.86 -0.27
C ARG A 82 -4.54 5.48 -0.45
N ASN A 83 -5.87 5.43 -0.48
CA ASN A 83 -6.61 4.21 -0.82
C ASN A 83 -6.87 4.13 -2.32
N TYR A 84 -6.50 3.01 -2.94
CA TYR A 84 -7.03 2.64 -4.25
C TYR A 84 -8.29 1.77 -4.08
N ALA A 85 -9.44 2.45 -4.12
CA ALA A 85 -10.75 1.86 -3.82
C ALA A 85 -11.19 0.78 -4.83
N GLY A 86 -10.77 0.91 -6.09
CA GLY A 86 -10.99 -0.08 -7.14
C GLY A 86 -10.42 -1.45 -6.83
N ALA A 87 -9.38 -1.47 -5.99
CA ALA A 87 -8.76 -2.68 -5.51
C ALA A 87 -8.20 -3.54 -6.66
N TYR A 88 -7.73 -4.75 -6.33
CA TYR A 88 -7.25 -5.68 -7.34
C TYR A 88 -8.35 -6.03 -8.37
N ARG A 89 -9.62 -6.10 -7.93
CA ARG A 89 -10.74 -6.47 -8.80
C ARG A 89 -10.95 -5.50 -9.96
N GLU A 90 -10.95 -4.18 -9.72
CA GLU A 90 -11.10 -3.20 -10.80
C GLU A 90 -9.91 -3.26 -11.77
N TRP A 91 -8.69 -3.46 -11.24
CA TRP A 91 -7.51 -3.62 -12.07
C TRP A 91 -7.63 -4.86 -12.98
N PHE A 92 -7.94 -6.03 -12.40
CA PHE A 92 -8.09 -7.29 -13.14
C PHE A 92 -9.15 -7.20 -14.25
N GLN A 93 -10.23 -6.44 -14.02
CA GLN A 93 -11.28 -6.25 -15.03
C GLN A 93 -10.90 -5.29 -16.16
N LYS A 94 -9.95 -4.39 -15.93
CA LYS A 94 -9.57 -3.34 -16.89
C LYS A 94 -8.28 -3.65 -17.66
N GLU A 95 -7.38 -4.40 -17.06
CA GLU A 95 -6.01 -4.63 -17.55
C GLU A 95 -5.61 -6.12 -17.55
N GLY A 96 -6.51 -7.01 -17.15
CA GLY A 96 -6.30 -8.47 -17.15
C GLY A 96 -6.42 -9.11 -18.52
#